data_AF-A0A350YQX8-F1
#
_entry.id   AF-A0A350YQX8-F1
#
_cell.length_a   1.000
_cell.length_b   1.000
_cell.length_c   1.000
_cell.angle_alpha   90.00
_cell.angle_beta   90.00
_cell.angle_gamma   90.00
#
_symmetry.space_group_name_H-M   'P 1'
#
loop_
_entity.id
_entity.type
_entity.pdbx_description
1 polymer ?
#
loop_
_entity_poly.entity_id
_entity_poly.type
_entity_poly.pdbx_seq_one_letter_code
_entity_poly.pdbx_strand_id
1 'polypeptide(L)'
;MGKDRSAIIIGAGIGGLATSVFLARQGYNVSIFEKNSAPGGRCGQLIRDGHRFHPGATMLMMPGVYHEVFDLLGIELREGKDILPLENLYTIFFDDCSSLAFSADSEKMRQQLEKIEPGSFVRKRKYVESGYRIYNLGMSRLVARNFYNLFQMVNLKNIPLLFQLKAFTLHYKYAGRFFRNERLRMAYTFQNIYVGQNPFKSPALFSMIPAAELTEGSFFPASGGMFNIVEQLLAEAGKQGVKVLLNNPARHDPAAAPPGQETISVEVGTGHIDNHKASNKKIAPDERKTFLTDVNKWLEMIVISDDCNPEKEALIKTLERFRIPLWTLESFARSMIYDINHDGFPSLSAFIDFSQGASVAPASIFVHLCGLNYFADDFVRKNGLSRQNLNDIAHGSQVTAGFRNLIRKYRGIADKYRRETIEIMKRIGPLMEPSYRVSLEIIFSLYLMAFERIDPENGSFTSAELNPSTAETKDRVLETIMNFSI
;
A
#
# COMPACT_ATOMS: atom_id res chain seq x y z
N MET A 1 7.46 -29.34 28.72
CA MET A 1 8.83 -29.07 28.22
C MET A 1 8.89 -27.62 27.80
N GLY A 2 9.84 -26.84 28.33
CA GLY A 2 10.05 -25.46 27.90
C GLY A 2 10.45 -25.43 26.42
N LYS A 3 10.00 -24.41 25.68
CA LYS A 3 10.43 -24.19 24.30
C LYS A 3 11.85 -23.62 24.34
N ASP A 4 12.87 -24.47 24.25
CA ASP A 4 14.29 -24.08 24.38
C ASP A 4 14.83 -23.28 23.17
N ARG A 5 14.06 -23.19 22.08
CA ARG A 5 14.43 -22.47 20.85
C ARG A 5 13.50 -21.29 20.62
N SER A 6 14.06 -20.13 20.32
CA SER A 6 13.31 -18.90 20.06
C SER A 6 13.46 -18.45 18.60
N ALA A 7 12.42 -17.86 18.05
CA ALA A 7 12.44 -17.26 16.72
C ALA A 7 11.85 -15.85 16.75
N ILE A 8 12.51 -14.93 16.05
CA ILE A 8 12.07 -13.55 15.89
C ILE A 8 11.66 -13.34 14.43
N ILE A 9 10.46 -12.83 14.21
CA ILE A 9 9.94 -12.47 12.89
C ILE A 9 9.74 -10.96 12.83
N ILE A 10 10.22 -10.35 11.76
CA ILE A 10 10.06 -8.91 11.53
C ILE A 10 8.93 -8.70 10.50
N GLY A 11 7.85 -8.06 10.94
CA GLY A 11 6.64 -7.77 10.16
C GLY A 11 5.50 -8.76 10.40
N ALA A 12 4.31 -8.23 10.70
CA ALA A 12 3.08 -8.99 10.90
C ALA A 12 2.19 -9.03 9.64
N GLY A 13 2.81 -9.10 8.45
CA GLY A 13 2.09 -9.38 7.20
C GLY A 13 1.72 -10.86 7.08
N ILE A 14 0.95 -11.23 6.04
CA ILE A 14 0.48 -12.61 5.82
C ILE A 14 1.63 -13.64 5.86
N GLY A 15 2.78 -13.32 5.26
CA GLY A 15 3.94 -14.22 5.23
C GLY A 15 4.58 -14.37 6.61
N GLY A 16 4.74 -13.28 7.36
CA GLY A 16 5.27 -13.31 8.73
C GLY A 16 4.35 -14.08 9.68
N LEU A 17 3.04 -13.87 9.55
CA LEU A 17 2.03 -14.58 10.34
C LEU A 17 2.01 -16.07 10.02
N ALA A 18 1.94 -16.46 8.74
CA ALA A 18 1.98 -17.88 8.35
C ALA A 18 3.27 -18.57 8.84
N THR A 19 4.42 -17.92 8.62
CA THR A 19 5.73 -18.42 9.11
C THR A 19 5.75 -18.58 10.62
N SER A 20 5.13 -17.66 11.37
CA SER A 20 5.06 -17.73 12.83
C SER A 20 4.33 -18.98 13.32
N VAL A 21 3.23 -19.34 12.66
CA VAL A 21 2.45 -20.54 12.99
C VAL A 21 3.26 -21.79 12.71
N PHE A 22 3.92 -21.87 11.54
CA PHE A 22 4.81 -22.99 11.21
C PHE A 22 5.90 -23.19 12.26
N LEU A 23 6.63 -22.13 12.62
CA LEU A 23 7.70 -22.20 13.62
C LEU A 23 7.17 -22.56 15.02
N ALA A 24 6.04 -21.99 15.43
CA ALA A 24 5.46 -22.26 16.72
C ALA A 24 5.03 -23.74 16.86
N ARG A 25 4.50 -24.34 15.78
CA ARG A 25 4.17 -25.78 15.71
C ARG A 25 5.40 -26.68 15.74
N GLN A 26 6.54 -26.20 15.24
CA GLN A 26 7.84 -26.88 15.36
C GLN A 26 8.49 -26.71 16.75
N GLY A 27 7.77 -26.13 17.72
CA GLY A 27 8.21 -26.00 19.10
C GLY A 27 9.01 -24.73 19.40
N TYR A 28 9.10 -23.77 18.47
CA TYR A 28 9.77 -22.49 18.73
C TYR A 28 8.90 -21.56 19.58
N ASN A 29 9.55 -20.79 20.45
CA ASN A 29 8.97 -19.63 21.10
C ASN A 29 9.08 -18.42 20.16
N VAL A 30 7.97 -18.01 19.55
CA VAL A 30 7.97 -17.06 18.43
C VAL A 30 7.48 -15.69 18.88
N SER A 31 8.22 -14.65 18.52
CA SER A 31 7.79 -13.25 18.66
C SER A 31 7.83 -12.53 17.31
N ILE A 32 6.76 -11.82 16.97
CA ILE A 32 6.65 -10.97 15.78
C ILE A 32 6.78 -9.51 16.21
N PHE A 33 7.64 -8.75 15.53
CA PHE A 33 7.79 -7.31 15.71
C PHE A 33 7.20 -6.59 14.52
N GLU A 34 6.16 -5.80 14.74
CA GLU A 34 5.46 -5.02 13.72
C GLU A 34 5.61 -3.54 14.03
N LYS A 35 6.11 -2.78 13.05
CA LYS A 35 6.34 -1.34 13.22
C LYS A 35 5.05 -0.54 13.30
N ASN A 36 3.97 -1.02 12.69
CA ASN A 36 2.69 -0.33 12.66
C ASN A 36 1.84 -0.63 13.90
N SER A 37 0.79 0.17 14.11
CA SER A 37 -0.19 -0.02 15.18
C SER A 37 -1.19 -1.15 14.94
N ALA A 38 -1.14 -1.79 13.77
CA ALA A 38 -1.98 -2.90 13.38
C ALA A 38 -1.20 -3.92 12.54
N PRO A 39 -1.55 -5.21 12.63
CA PRO A 39 -0.99 -6.26 11.79
C PRO A 39 -1.54 -6.18 10.35
N GLY A 40 -1.05 -7.07 9.48
CA GLY A 40 -1.55 -7.29 8.13
C GLY A 40 -0.66 -6.75 7.02
N GLY A 41 0.24 -5.80 7.33
CA GLY A 41 1.15 -5.23 6.33
C GLY A 41 0.39 -4.72 5.09
N ARG A 42 0.68 -5.29 3.91
CA ARG A 42 -0.03 -4.96 2.66
C ARG A 42 -1.47 -5.47 2.60
N CYS A 43 -1.84 -6.45 3.42
CA CYS A 43 -3.22 -6.88 3.61
C CYS A 43 -3.86 -6.17 4.81
N GLY A 44 -3.31 -5.02 5.23
CA GLY A 44 -3.85 -4.20 6.32
C GLY A 44 -5.24 -3.64 6.02
N GLN A 45 -5.76 -2.88 6.97
CA GLN A 45 -7.10 -2.32 6.88
C GLN A 45 -7.20 -0.97 7.59
N LEU A 46 -8.00 -0.09 7.02
CA LEU A 46 -8.47 1.15 7.64
C LEU A 46 -10.00 1.10 7.76
N ILE A 47 -10.54 1.38 8.95
CA ILE A 47 -11.98 1.59 9.16
C ILE A 47 -12.20 3.07 9.47
N ARG A 48 -13.11 3.70 8.73
CA ARG A 48 -13.44 5.11 8.95
C ARG A 48 -14.90 5.35 8.59
N ASP A 49 -15.64 5.99 9.49
CA ASP A 49 -17.06 6.36 9.29
C ASP A 49 -17.93 5.17 8.85
N GLY A 50 -17.74 3.99 9.45
CA GLY A 50 -18.46 2.75 9.08
C GLY A 50 -17.98 2.07 7.79
N HIS A 51 -17.06 2.70 7.05
CA HIS A 51 -16.50 2.17 5.81
C HIS A 51 -15.17 1.46 6.06
N ARG A 52 -14.94 0.38 5.31
CA ARG A 52 -13.73 -0.44 5.38
C ARG A 52 -12.92 -0.24 4.10
N PHE A 53 -11.65 0.11 4.26
CA PHE A 53 -10.70 0.33 3.18
C PHE A 53 -9.51 -0.62 3.30
N HIS A 54 -9.14 -1.27 2.20
CA HIS A 54 -7.96 -2.12 2.11
C HIS A 54 -6.89 -1.39 1.27
N PRO A 55 -5.82 -0.88 1.89
CA PRO A 55 -4.83 -0.03 1.20
C PRO A 55 -3.86 -0.80 0.29
N GLY A 56 -3.94 -2.14 0.24
CA GLY A 56 -3.04 -2.96 -0.56
C GLY A 56 -3.76 -4.08 -1.29
N ALA A 57 -3.73 -5.29 -0.75
CA ALA A 57 -4.35 -6.44 -1.41
C ALA A 57 -5.89 -6.34 -1.37
N THR A 58 -6.53 -6.55 -2.51
CA THR A 58 -7.99 -6.39 -2.68
C THR A 58 -8.70 -7.68 -3.10
N MET A 59 -7.98 -8.67 -3.62
CA MET A 59 -8.53 -9.93 -4.12
C MET A 59 -7.58 -11.11 -3.85
N LEU A 60 -8.16 -12.29 -3.79
CA LEU A 60 -7.46 -13.56 -3.61
C LEU A 60 -7.36 -14.27 -4.98
N MET A 61 -6.16 -14.24 -5.55
CA MET A 61 -5.80 -15.01 -6.73
C MET A 61 -5.12 -16.32 -6.34
N MET A 62 -5.13 -17.31 -7.23
CA MET A 62 -4.47 -18.60 -7.02
C MET A 62 -4.93 -19.27 -5.70
N PRO A 63 -6.23 -19.55 -5.55
CA PRO A 63 -6.81 -20.07 -4.31
C PRO A 63 -6.14 -21.38 -3.85
N GLY A 64 -5.61 -22.18 -4.78
CA GLY A 64 -4.88 -23.41 -4.43
C GLY A 64 -3.69 -23.17 -3.50
N VAL A 65 -2.97 -22.04 -3.64
CA VAL A 65 -1.85 -21.71 -2.74
C VAL A 65 -2.35 -21.35 -1.34
N TYR A 66 -3.49 -20.65 -1.26
CA TYR A 66 -4.10 -20.32 0.03
C TYR A 66 -4.58 -21.59 0.72
N HIS A 67 -5.30 -22.47 0.02
CA HIS A 67 -5.74 -23.76 0.56
C HIS A 67 -4.56 -24.62 1.02
N GLU A 68 -3.51 -24.77 0.21
CA GLU A 68 -2.32 -25.55 0.59
C GLU A 68 -1.69 -25.04 1.89
N VAL A 69 -1.47 -23.72 1.99
CA VAL A 69 -0.88 -23.12 3.20
C VAL A 69 -1.84 -23.23 4.38
N PHE A 70 -3.12 -22.93 4.20
CA PHE A 70 -4.11 -22.96 5.28
C PHE A 70 -4.32 -24.37 5.82
N ASP A 71 -4.38 -25.38 4.95
CA ASP A 71 -4.46 -26.80 5.33
C ASP A 71 -3.24 -27.23 6.16
N LEU A 72 -2.03 -26.85 5.73
CA LEU A 72 -0.81 -27.11 6.51
C LEU A 72 -0.82 -26.40 7.87
N LEU A 73 -1.44 -25.23 7.93
CA LEU A 73 -1.69 -24.49 9.16
C LEU A 73 -2.95 -24.95 9.91
N GLY A 74 -3.64 -25.99 9.47
CA GLY A 74 -4.88 -26.48 10.10
C GLY A 74 -5.98 -25.41 10.20
N ILE A 75 -5.96 -24.42 9.31
CA ILE A 75 -6.97 -23.38 9.20
C ILE A 75 -7.89 -23.79 8.05
N GLU A 76 -9.19 -23.85 8.31
CA GLU A 76 -10.16 -24.22 7.27
C GLU A 76 -10.59 -22.97 6.50
N LEU A 77 -10.41 -22.98 5.18
CA LEU A 77 -10.81 -21.88 4.29
C LEU A 77 -11.87 -22.39 3.30
N ARG A 78 -13.16 -22.17 3.57
CA ARG A 78 -14.25 -22.74 2.75
C ARG A 78 -14.67 -21.81 1.63
N GLU A 79 -14.66 -22.32 0.41
CA GLU A 79 -15.29 -21.65 -0.74
C GLU A 79 -16.81 -21.55 -0.57
N GLY A 80 -17.39 -20.42 -0.96
CA GLY A 80 -18.82 -20.12 -0.81
C GLY A 80 -19.25 -19.68 0.60
N LYS A 81 -18.36 -19.78 1.60
CA LYS A 81 -18.61 -19.31 2.98
C LYS A 81 -17.57 -18.30 3.44
N ASP A 82 -16.29 -18.65 3.39
CA ASP A 82 -15.20 -17.82 3.88
C ASP A 82 -14.59 -16.99 2.73
N ILE A 83 -14.55 -17.57 1.53
CA ILE A 83 -14.15 -16.90 0.29
C ILE A 83 -15.22 -17.08 -0.79
N LEU A 84 -15.60 -16.00 -1.47
CA LEU A 84 -16.64 -15.99 -2.49
C LEU A 84 -16.01 -15.80 -3.88
N PRO A 85 -16.35 -16.62 -4.87
CA PRO A 85 -15.84 -16.45 -6.23
C PRO A 85 -16.36 -15.13 -6.81
N LEU A 86 -15.48 -14.38 -7.48
CA LEU A 86 -15.84 -13.18 -8.20
C LEU A 86 -16.54 -13.53 -9.52
N GLU A 87 -17.71 -12.97 -9.76
CA GLU A 87 -18.43 -13.15 -11.03
C GLU A 87 -17.67 -12.51 -12.19
N ASN A 88 -17.22 -11.27 -12.00
CA ASN A 88 -16.29 -10.57 -12.87
C ASN A 88 -14.99 -10.36 -12.10
N LEU A 89 -13.89 -10.88 -12.64
CA LEU A 89 -12.55 -10.73 -12.07
C LEU A 89 -12.17 -9.25 -12.05
N TYR A 90 -12.37 -8.56 -13.17
CA TYR A 90 -12.28 -7.11 -13.32
C TYR A 90 -12.95 -6.68 -14.64
N THR A 91 -13.19 -5.38 -14.80
CA THR A 91 -13.68 -4.79 -16.06
C THR A 91 -12.69 -3.76 -16.58
N ILE A 92 -12.28 -3.92 -17.84
CA ILE A 92 -11.48 -2.92 -18.56
C ILE A 92 -12.44 -2.00 -19.29
N PHE A 93 -12.29 -0.69 -19.09
CA PHE A 93 -12.97 0.35 -19.85
C PHE A 93 -11.98 0.95 -20.85
N PHE A 94 -12.39 1.05 -22.10
CA PHE A 94 -11.58 1.62 -23.19
C PHE A 94 -11.97 3.09 -23.45
N ASP A 95 -11.10 3.80 -24.13
CA ASP A 95 -11.25 5.21 -24.53
C ASP A 95 -12.47 5.46 -25.44
N ASP A 96 -12.89 4.46 -26.21
CA ASP A 96 -14.09 4.47 -27.04
C ASP A 96 -15.40 4.17 -26.28
N CYS A 97 -15.37 4.23 -24.95
CA CYS A 97 -16.49 3.89 -24.04
C CYS A 97 -16.93 2.42 -24.07
N SER A 98 -16.26 1.55 -24.83
CA SER A 98 -16.50 0.11 -24.74
C SER A 98 -15.88 -0.47 -23.47
N SER A 99 -16.31 -1.68 -23.10
CA SER A 99 -15.77 -2.38 -21.94
C SER A 99 -15.64 -3.88 -22.18
N LEU A 100 -14.69 -4.51 -21.48
CA LEU A 100 -14.52 -5.95 -21.44
C LEU A 100 -14.42 -6.41 -19.98
N ALA A 101 -15.44 -7.14 -19.52
CA ALA A 101 -15.46 -7.78 -18.21
C ALA A 101 -14.80 -9.16 -18.30
N PHE A 102 -13.66 -9.33 -17.63
CA PHE A 102 -13.01 -10.62 -17.49
C PHE A 102 -13.80 -11.48 -16.50
N SER A 103 -14.12 -12.69 -16.89
CA SER A 103 -14.89 -13.63 -16.08
C SER A 103 -14.37 -15.06 -16.31
N ALA A 104 -14.48 -15.89 -15.28
CA ALA A 104 -14.31 -17.34 -15.41
C ALA A 104 -15.47 -17.99 -16.19
N ASP A 105 -16.61 -17.30 -16.33
CA ASP A 105 -17.73 -17.74 -17.15
C ASP A 105 -17.35 -17.71 -18.64
N SER A 106 -17.18 -18.91 -19.18
CA SER A 106 -16.76 -19.15 -20.56
C SER A 106 -17.75 -18.57 -21.58
N GLU A 107 -19.05 -18.61 -21.30
CA GLU A 107 -20.09 -18.13 -22.22
C GLU A 107 -20.17 -16.61 -22.21
N LYS A 108 -20.08 -15.97 -21.03
CA LYS A 108 -19.94 -14.50 -20.94
C LYS A 108 -18.70 -14.01 -21.68
N MET A 109 -17.58 -14.70 -21.54
CA MET A 109 -16.36 -14.36 -22.27
C MET A 109 -16.54 -14.55 -23.78
N ARG A 110 -17.19 -15.63 -24.23
CA ARG A 110 -17.46 -15.86 -25.66
C ARG A 110 -18.26 -14.71 -26.26
N GLN A 111 -19.36 -14.32 -25.63
CA GLN A 111 -20.24 -13.27 -26.13
C GLN A 111 -19.54 -11.92 -26.25
N GLN A 112 -18.69 -11.55 -25.28
CA GLN A 112 -17.95 -10.29 -25.31
C GLN A 112 -16.82 -10.31 -26.35
N LEU A 113 -16.05 -11.39 -26.40
CA LEU A 113 -14.88 -11.49 -27.28
C LEU A 113 -15.27 -11.55 -28.76
N GLU A 114 -16.31 -12.33 -29.10
CA GLU A 114 -16.78 -12.46 -30.48
C GLU A 114 -17.36 -11.13 -31.04
N LYS A 115 -17.87 -10.25 -30.17
CA LYS A 115 -18.28 -8.89 -30.55
C LYS A 115 -17.08 -7.99 -30.88
N ILE A 116 -15.96 -8.12 -30.16
CA ILE A 116 -14.76 -7.30 -30.36
C ILE A 116 -13.96 -7.80 -31.57
N GLU A 117 -13.82 -9.11 -31.72
CA GLU A 117 -13.08 -9.75 -32.80
C GLU A 117 -13.64 -11.15 -33.09
N PRO A 118 -14.28 -11.40 -34.24
CA PRO A 118 -14.79 -12.72 -34.59
C PRO A 118 -13.70 -13.81 -34.58
N GLY A 119 -14.04 -14.96 -34.00
CA GLY A 119 -13.17 -16.12 -33.77
C GLY A 119 -12.16 -15.93 -32.63
N SER A 120 -12.20 -14.81 -31.90
CA SER A 120 -11.26 -14.54 -30.82
C SER A 120 -11.48 -15.42 -29.59
N PHE A 121 -12.68 -15.98 -29.39
CA PHE A 121 -12.92 -16.90 -28.27
C PHE A 121 -12.12 -18.20 -28.41
N VAL A 122 -12.06 -18.77 -29.61
CA VAL A 122 -11.24 -19.96 -29.89
C VAL A 122 -9.75 -19.65 -29.67
N ARG A 123 -9.31 -18.44 -30.05
CA ARG A 123 -7.92 -17.99 -29.85
C ARG A 123 -7.62 -17.72 -28.37
N LYS A 124 -8.58 -17.18 -27.60
CA LYS A 124 -8.53 -17.04 -26.13
C LYS A 124 -8.30 -18.38 -25.48
N ARG A 125 -9.04 -19.42 -25.86
CA ARG A 125 -8.84 -20.77 -25.31
C ARG A 125 -7.41 -21.26 -25.49
N LYS A 126 -6.83 -21.06 -26.69
CA LYS A 126 -5.43 -21.42 -26.96
C LYS A 126 -4.43 -20.59 -26.15
N TYR A 127 -4.70 -19.29 -25.96
CA TYR A 127 -3.88 -18.40 -25.13
C TYR A 127 -3.89 -18.87 -23.67
N VAL A 128 -5.08 -19.08 -23.09
CA VAL A 128 -5.25 -19.53 -21.70
C VAL A 128 -4.63 -20.91 -21.49
N GLU A 129 -4.87 -21.87 -22.39
CA GLU A 129 -4.25 -23.19 -22.31
C GLU A 129 -2.72 -23.11 -22.32
N SER A 130 -2.14 -22.30 -23.21
CA SER A 130 -0.69 -22.13 -23.26
C SER A 130 -0.15 -21.42 -22.02
N GLY A 131 -0.81 -20.37 -21.54
CA GLY A 131 -0.42 -19.66 -20.32
C GLY A 131 -0.54 -20.54 -19.08
N TYR A 132 -1.56 -21.40 -18.99
CA TYR A 132 -1.77 -22.29 -17.85
C TYR A 132 -0.76 -23.44 -17.83
N ARG A 133 -0.29 -23.90 -19.00
CA ARG A 133 0.87 -24.81 -19.07
C ARG A 133 2.15 -24.12 -18.56
N ILE A 134 2.36 -22.84 -18.89
CA ILE A 134 3.49 -22.05 -18.37
C ILE A 134 3.36 -21.89 -16.85
N TYR A 135 2.16 -21.60 -16.34
CA TYR A 135 1.85 -21.53 -14.92
C TYR A 135 2.24 -22.82 -14.18
N ASN A 136 1.69 -23.96 -14.59
CA ASN A 136 1.96 -25.26 -13.96
C ASN A 136 3.46 -25.63 -13.99
N LEU A 137 4.12 -25.33 -15.11
CA LEU A 137 5.56 -25.55 -15.25
C LEU A 137 6.36 -24.62 -14.33
N GLY A 138 6.00 -23.35 -14.25
CA GLY A 138 6.63 -22.36 -13.36
C GLY A 138 6.45 -22.74 -11.89
N MET A 139 5.23 -23.08 -11.48
CA MET A 139 4.93 -23.51 -10.11
C MET A 139 5.73 -24.76 -9.72
N SER A 140 5.70 -25.81 -10.55
CA SER A 140 6.36 -27.08 -10.24
C SER A 140 7.89 -27.06 -10.33
N ARG A 141 8.47 -26.29 -11.26
CA ARG A 141 9.93 -26.33 -11.53
C ARG A 141 10.71 -25.16 -10.94
N LEU A 142 10.06 -24.01 -10.70
CA LEU A 142 10.71 -22.81 -10.16
C LEU A 142 10.23 -22.51 -8.74
N VAL A 143 8.92 -22.45 -8.50
CA VAL A 143 8.39 -22.00 -7.20
C VAL A 143 8.51 -23.08 -6.12
N ALA A 144 8.17 -24.33 -6.45
CA ALA A 144 8.22 -25.45 -5.49
C ALA A 144 9.65 -25.90 -5.13
N ARG A 145 10.70 -25.26 -5.66
CA ARG A 145 12.09 -25.66 -5.44
C ARG A 145 12.87 -24.54 -4.74
N ASN A 146 13.52 -24.90 -3.63
CA ASN A 146 14.48 -24.02 -2.99
C ASN A 146 15.76 -23.90 -3.83
N PHE A 147 16.24 -22.67 -4.01
CA PHE A 147 17.54 -22.38 -4.59
C PHE A 147 18.45 -21.83 -3.51
N TYR A 148 19.49 -22.58 -3.15
CA TYR A 148 20.39 -22.22 -2.04
C TYR A 148 21.61 -21.41 -2.48
N ASN A 149 21.82 -21.26 -3.81
CA ASN A 149 22.84 -20.38 -4.37
C ASN A 149 22.54 -20.03 -5.84
N LEU A 150 23.24 -19.00 -6.34
CA LEU A 150 23.06 -18.46 -7.69
C LEU A 150 23.40 -19.48 -8.79
N PHE A 151 24.33 -20.41 -8.54
CA PHE A 151 24.72 -21.47 -9.49
C PHE A 151 23.68 -22.60 -9.61
N GLN A 152 22.86 -22.82 -8.58
CA GLN A 152 21.69 -23.72 -8.66
C GLN A 152 20.54 -23.09 -9.46
N MET A 153 20.44 -21.76 -9.45
CA MET A 153 19.46 -21.00 -10.22
C MET A 153 19.88 -20.88 -11.69
N VAL A 154 21.14 -20.54 -11.96
CA VAL A 154 21.74 -20.41 -13.29
C VAL A 154 22.41 -21.72 -13.69
N ASN A 155 21.62 -22.64 -14.24
CA ASN A 155 22.11 -23.93 -14.75
C ASN A 155 21.82 -24.04 -16.26
N LEU A 156 22.83 -24.40 -17.06
CA LEU A 156 22.68 -24.65 -18.50
C LEU A 156 21.59 -25.70 -18.80
N LYS A 157 21.32 -26.62 -17.86
CA LYS A 157 20.23 -27.61 -17.96
C LYS A 157 18.82 -26.98 -17.90
N ASN A 158 18.68 -25.74 -17.41
CA ASN A 158 17.42 -25.00 -17.34
C ASN A 158 17.16 -24.16 -18.62
N ILE A 159 18.09 -24.10 -19.57
CA ILE A 159 17.88 -23.36 -20.82
C ILE A 159 16.64 -23.85 -21.58
N PRO A 160 16.41 -25.18 -21.76
CA PRO A 160 15.18 -25.67 -22.38
C PRO A 160 13.91 -25.22 -21.63
N LEU A 161 13.97 -25.18 -20.29
CA LEU A 161 12.88 -24.70 -19.45
C LEU A 161 12.59 -23.21 -19.71
N LEU A 162 13.61 -22.36 -19.86
CA LEU A 162 13.42 -20.94 -20.20
C LEU A 162 12.72 -20.73 -21.55
N PHE A 163 13.00 -21.59 -22.55
CA PHE A 163 12.30 -21.56 -23.83
C PHE A 163 10.84 -22.06 -23.72
N GLN A 164 10.58 -23.06 -22.88
CA GLN A 164 9.23 -23.55 -22.60
C GLN A 164 8.40 -22.47 -21.88
N LEU A 165 9.00 -21.78 -20.91
CA LEU A 165 8.42 -20.67 -20.16
C LEU A 165 8.34 -19.36 -20.96
N LYS A 166 8.82 -19.33 -22.21
CA LYS A 166 8.82 -18.16 -23.09
C LYS A 166 9.54 -16.93 -22.48
N ALA A 167 10.60 -17.18 -21.72
CA ALA A 167 11.39 -16.13 -21.05
C ALA A 167 12.00 -15.09 -22.03
N PHE A 168 12.28 -15.48 -23.26
CA PHE A 168 12.89 -14.62 -24.29
C PHE A 168 11.89 -14.04 -25.30
N THR A 169 10.59 -14.30 -25.13
CA THR A 169 9.55 -13.73 -26.00
C THR A 169 8.87 -12.58 -25.26
N LEU A 170 8.70 -11.42 -25.89
CA LEU A 170 8.00 -10.29 -25.27
C LEU A 170 6.49 -10.55 -25.16
N HIS A 171 5.88 -10.21 -24.02
CA HIS A 171 4.50 -10.58 -23.72
C HIS A 171 3.50 -9.98 -24.71
N TYR A 172 3.59 -8.68 -25.01
CA TYR A 172 2.70 -8.03 -25.99
C TYR A 172 2.79 -8.65 -27.40
N LYS A 173 4.02 -8.96 -27.84
CA LYS A 173 4.24 -9.65 -29.13
C LYS A 173 3.68 -11.08 -29.12
N TYR A 174 3.77 -11.77 -27.99
CA TYR A 174 3.21 -13.10 -27.82
C TYR A 174 1.69 -13.10 -27.88
N ALA A 175 1.02 -12.17 -27.18
CA ALA A 175 -0.43 -11.97 -27.26
C ALA A 175 -0.91 -11.69 -28.70
N GLY A 176 -0.09 -10.99 -29.50
CA GLY A 176 -0.36 -10.75 -30.91
C GLY A 176 -0.47 -11.99 -31.81
N ARG A 177 -0.03 -13.17 -31.34
CA ARG A 177 -0.25 -14.46 -32.03
C ARG A 177 -1.68 -14.97 -31.91
N PHE A 178 -2.41 -14.49 -30.90
CA PHE A 178 -3.77 -14.93 -30.57
C PHE A 178 -4.82 -13.87 -30.89
N PHE A 179 -4.47 -12.59 -30.79
CA PHE A 179 -5.42 -11.50 -31.00
C PHE A 179 -4.86 -10.52 -32.03
N ARG A 180 -5.70 -10.04 -32.96
CA ARG A 180 -5.33 -9.00 -33.94
C ARG A 180 -5.70 -7.62 -33.41
N ASN A 181 -6.87 -7.51 -32.79
CA ASN A 181 -7.42 -6.32 -32.16
C ASN A 181 -6.53 -5.89 -30.98
N GLU A 182 -6.12 -4.63 -30.98
CA GLU A 182 -5.22 -4.08 -29.97
C GLU A 182 -5.84 -4.08 -28.57
N ARG A 183 -7.15 -3.84 -28.45
CA ARG A 183 -7.86 -3.88 -27.16
C ARG A 183 -7.75 -5.25 -26.50
N LEU A 184 -7.85 -6.32 -27.28
CA LEU A 184 -7.66 -7.68 -26.76
C LEU A 184 -6.20 -7.94 -26.39
N ARG A 185 -5.23 -7.45 -27.17
CA ARG A 185 -3.80 -7.58 -26.80
C ARG A 185 -3.50 -6.84 -25.49
N MET A 186 -4.01 -5.63 -25.33
CA MET A 186 -3.91 -4.85 -24.09
C MET A 186 -4.56 -5.61 -22.94
N ALA A 187 -5.80 -6.07 -23.12
CA ALA A 187 -6.55 -6.77 -22.09
C ALA A 187 -5.85 -8.03 -21.57
N TYR A 188 -5.30 -8.86 -22.46
CA TYR A 188 -4.58 -10.09 -22.09
C TYR A 188 -3.12 -9.85 -21.67
N THR A 189 -2.64 -8.61 -21.65
CA THR A 189 -1.31 -8.25 -21.14
C THR A 189 -1.37 -7.25 -19.99
N PHE A 190 -2.56 -6.79 -19.63
CA PHE A 190 -2.82 -5.82 -18.57
C PHE A 190 -2.24 -6.26 -17.23
N GLN A 191 -2.40 -7.53 -16.87
CA GLN A 191 -1.96 -8.04 -15.56
C GLN A 191 -0.44 -8.08 -15.35
N ASN A 192 0.35 -7.70 -16.35
CA ASN A 192 1.77 -7.39 -16.11
C ASN A 192 1.94 -6.29 -15.07
N ILE A 193 0.95 -5.41 -14.88
CA ILE A 193 0.96 -4.41 -13.80
C ILE A 193 0.94 -5.04 -12.41
N TYR A 194 0.38 -6.24 -12.22
CA TYR A 194 0.31 -6.90 -10.90
C TYR A 194 1.71 -7.20 -10.33
N VAL A 195 2.69 -7.33 -11.22
CA VAL A 195 4.10 -7.55 -10.88
C VAL A 195 4.98 -6.33 -11.19
N GLY A 196 4.36 -5.18 -11.52
CA GLY A 196 5.05 -3.93 -11.84
C GLY A 196 5.86 -4.00 -13.14
N GLN A 197 5.41 -4.77 -14.13
CA GLN A 197 6.13 -5.00 -15.37
C GLN A 197 5.47 -4.29 -16.56
N ASN A 198 6.31 -3.85 -17.51
CA ASN A 198 5.85 -3.32 -18.79
C ASN A 198 5.67 -4.46 -19.83
N PRO A 199 4.46 -4.73 -20.34
CA PRO A 199 4.20 -5.85 -21.26
C PRO A 199 4.96 -5.79 -22.58
N PHE A 200 5.42 -4.61 -23.00
CA PHE A 200 6.24 -4.43 -24.20
C PHE A 200 7.69 -4.86 -24.02
N LYS A 201 8.18 -4.91 -22.77
CA LYS A 201 9.58 -5.26 -22.44
C LYS A 201 9.70 -6.55 -21.63
N SER A 202 8.62 -6.98 -20.98
CA SER A 202 8.62 -8.15 -20.10
C SER A 202 8.40 -9.47 -20.87
N PRO A 203 8.92 -10.60 -20.34
CA PRO A 203 8.71 -11.92 -20.91
C PRO A 203 7.24 -12.37 -20.98
N ALA A 204 6.93 -13.20 -21.98
CA ALA A 204 5.66 -13.87 -22.16
C ALA A 204 5.38 -14.96 -21.11
N LEU A 205 6.36 -15.26 -20.25
CA LEU A 205 6.16 -15.99 -19.00
C LEU A 205 4.95 -15.43 -18.23
N PHE A 206 4.79 -14.10 -18.20
CA PHE A 206 3.70 -13.45 -17.48
C PHE A 206 2.29 -13.70 -18.06
N SER A 207 2.17 -14.34 -19.24
CA SER A 207 0.88 -14.86 -19.73
C SER A 207 0.26 -15.91 -18.79
N MET A 208 1.07 -16.46 -17.88
CA MET A 208 0.60 -17.36 -16.83
C MET A 208 -0.40 -16.71 -15.87
N ILE A 209 -0.31 -15.40 -15.63
CA ILE A 209 -1.15 -14.69 -14.65
C ILE A 209 -2.61 -14.65 -15.14
N PRO A 210 -2.94 -14.09 -16.33
CA PRO A 210 -4.31 -14.12 -16.85
C PRO A 210 -4.81 -15.52 -17.10
N ALA A 211 -3.93 -16.44 -17.48
CA ALA A 211 -4.32 -17.82 -17.68
C ALA A 211 -4.72 -18.50 -16.37
N ALA A 212 -3.95 -18.34 -15.29
CA ALA A 212 -4.27 -18.87 -13.98
C ALA A 212 -5.57 -18.26 -13.46
N GLU A 213 -5.72 -16.94 -13.54
CA GLU A 213 -6.92 -16.26 -13.03
C GLU A 213 -8.19 -16.62 -13.81
N LEU A 214 -8.12 -16.75 -15.14
CA LEU A 214 -9.26 -17.19 -15.96
C LEU A 214 -9.57 -18.69 -15.84
N THR A 215 -8.66 -19.49 -15.28
CA THR A 215 -8.83 -20.94 -15.13
C THR A 215 -9.27 -21.29 -13.70
N GLU A 216 -8.62 -20.71 -12.70
CA GLU A 216 -8.85 -20.97 -11.28
C GLU A 216 -9.85 -19.99 -10.65
N GLY A 217 -10.12 -18.87 -11.33
CA GLY A 217 -10.93 -17.79 -10.80
C GLY A 217 -10.16 -16.88 -9.84
N SER A 218 -10.90 -15.94 -9.27
CA SER A 218 -10.44 -15.12 -8.14
C SER A 218 -11.56 -14.96 -7.15
N PHE A 219 -11.17 -14.77 -5.90
CA PHE A 219 -12.09 -14.80 -4.79
C PHE A 219 -11.98 -13.52 -3.97
N PHE A 220 -13.06 -13.20 -3.28
CA PHE A 220 -13.11 -12.15 -2.28
C PHE A 220 -13.47 -12.77 -0.93
N PRO A 221 -12.72 -12.50 0.16
CA PRO A 221 -13.11 -12.99 1.47
C PRO A 221 -14.48 -12.46 1.89
N ALA A 222 -15.39 -13.36 2.24
CA ALA A 222 -16.81 -13.09 2.43
C ALA A 222 -17.08 -12.05 3.54
N SER A 223 -16.23 -12.05 4.56
CA SER A 223 -16.25 -11.08 5.65
C SER A 223 -14.95 -10.29 5.64
N GLY A 224 -15.02 -8.98 5.87
CA GLY A 224 -13.84 -8.15 6.17
C GLY A 224 -12.82 -7.95 5.03
N GLY A 225 -13.03 -8.53 3.85
CA GLY A 225 -12.11 -8.50 2.71
C GLY A 225 -10.76 -9.15 3.03
N MET A 226 -9.69 -8.75 2.34
CA MET A 226 -8.37 -9.40 2.49
C MET A 226 -7.80 -9.39 3.92
N PHE A 227 -8.21 -8.45 4.76
CA PHE A 227 -7.82 -8.44 6.17
C PHE A 227 -8.33 -9.66 6.94
N ASN A 228 -9.40 -10.32 6.51
CA ASN A 228 -9.88 -11.52 7.17
C ASN A 228 -8.89 -12.69 7.10
N ILE A 229 -8.10 -12.78 6.02
CA ILE A 229 -6.97 -13.73 5.92
C ILE A 229 -5.95 -13.46 7.04
N VAL A 230 -5.68 -12.18 7.31
CA VAL A 230 -4.80 -11.75 8.41
C VAL A 230 -5.41 -12.14 9.77
N GLU A 231 -6.70 -11.92 9.98
CA GLU A 231 -7.41 -12.29 11.21
C GLU A 231 -7.34 -13.80 11.49
N GLN A 232 -7.57 -14.63 10.48
CA GLN A 232 -7.50 -16.09 10.62
C GLN A 232 -6.08 -16.55 10.99
N LEU A 233 -5.05 -16.00 10.33
CA LEU A 233 -3.66 -16.31 10.63
C LEU A 233 -3.25 -15.81 12.03
N LEU A 234 -3.69 -14.62 12.45
CA LEU A 234 -3.47 -14.09 13.80
C LEU A 234 -4.13 -14.95 14.86
N ALA A 235 -5.37 -15.38 14.63
CA ALA A 235 -6.09 -16.24 15.57
C ALA A 235 -5.35 -17.57 15.75
N GLU A 236 -4.87 -18.18 14.67
CA GLU A 236 -4.09 -19.40 14.75
C GLU A 236 -2.71 -19.17 15.42
N ALA A 237 -2.01 -18.08 15.10
CA ALA A 237 -0.76 -17.71 15.76
C ALA A 237 -0.95 -17.54 17.27
N GLY A 238 -2.03 -16.89 17.69
CA GLY A 238 -2.40 -16.73 19.10
C GLY A 238 -2.61 -18.06 19.82
N LYS A 239 -3.32 -19.02 19.21
CA LYS A 239 -3.49 -20.38 19.77
C LYS A 239 -2.16 -21.10 19.99
N GLN A 240 -1.17 -20.85 19.13
CA GLN A 240 0.17 -21.45 19.23
C GLN A 240 1.10 -20.71 20.20
N GLY A 241 0.60 -19.64 20.86
CA GLY A 241 1.35 -18.84 21.83
C GLY A 241 2.33 -17.85 21.20
N VAL A 242 2.16 -17.50 19.93
CA VAL A 242 2.97 -16.48 19.24
C VAL A 242 2.69 -15.11 19.85
N LYS A 243 3.74 -14.35 20.19
CA LYS A 243 3.61 -12.97 20.70
C LYS A 243 3.74 -11.99 19.55
N VAL A 244 2.74 -11.13 19.35
CA VAL A 244 2.78 -10.06 18.33
C VAL A 244 2.95 -8.70 19.02
N LEU A 245 4.07 -8.04 18.77
CA LEU A 245 4.45 -6.76 19.34
C LEU A 245 4.25 -5.67 18.28
N LEU A 246 3.16 -4.93 18.40
CA LEU A 246 2.83 -3.80 17.53
C LEU A 246 3.57 -2.52 17.97
N ASN A 247 3.66 -1.53 17.07
CA ASN A 247 4.42 -0.29 17.29
C ASN A 247 5.88 -0.52 17.69
N ASN A 248 6.48 -1.63 17.23
CA ASN A 248 7.80 -2.07 17.65
C ASN A 248 8.70 -2.22 16.41
N PRO A 249 9.27 -1.11 15.90
CA PRO A 249 10.16 -1.15 14.76
C PRO A 249 11.45 -1.89 15.11
N ALA A 250 11.74 -2.98 14.40
CA ALA A 250 12.97 -3.73 14.58
C ALA A 250 14.14 -3.10 13.82
N ARG A 251 15.35 -3.17 14.39
CA ARG A 251 16.64 -2.93 13.72
C ARG A 251 17.48 -4.21 13.81
N HIS A 252 18.18 -4.56 12.74
CA HIS A 252 19.05 -5.73 12.72
C HIS A 252 20.41 -5.40 13.35
N ASP A 253 20.80 -6.14 14.38
CA ASP A 253 22.16 -6.12 14.95
C ASP A 253 22.72 -7.56 14.99
N PRO A 254 23.64 -7.91 14.09
CA PRO A 254 24.23 -9.25 14.03
C PRO A 254 25.00 -9.65 15.31
N ALA A 255 25.41 -8.69 16.14
CA ALA A 255 26.20 -8.93 17.35
C ALA A 255 25.33 -9.15 18.61
N ALA A 256 24.01 -8.98 18.51
CA ALA A 256 23.11 -8.96 19.66
C ALA A 256 22.66 -10.36 20.16
N ALA A 257 23.11 -11.46 19.55
CA ALA A 257 22.76 -12.81 19.99
C ALA A 257 23.37 -13.12 21.38
N PRO A 258 22.57 -13.56 22.37
CA PRO A 258 23.10 -13.92 23.69
C PRO A 258 24.12 -15.08 23.60
N PRO A 259 25.21 -15.06 24.38
CA PRO A 259 26.20 -16.15 24.39
C PRO A 259 25.54 -17.50 24.69
N GLY A 260 25.75 -18.48 23.81
CA GLY A 260 25.25 -19.85 23.98
C GLY A 260 23.80 -20.11 23.57
N GLN A 261 23.10 -19.12 22.97
CA GLN A 261 21.75 -19.32 22.43
C GLN A 261 21.73 -19.26 20.90
N GLU A 262 21.20 -20.30 20.26
CA GLU A 262 20.87 -20.26 18.84
C GLU A 262 19.62 -19.38 18.64
N THR A 263 19.82 -18.16 18.16
CA THR A 263 18.72 -17.27 17.77
C THR A 263 18.61 -17.24 16.25
N ILE A 264 17.44 -17.58 15.72
CA ILE A 264 17.14 -17.46 14.29
C ILE A 264 16.30 -16.20 14.09
N SER A 265 16.84 -15.23 13.37
CA SER A 265 16.07 -14.12 12.80
C SER A 265 15.50 -14.54 11.46
N VAL A 266 14.18 -14.39 11.29
CA VAL A 266 13.52 -14.66 10.02
C VAL A 266 12.97 -13.36 9.46
N GLU A 267 13.63 -12.89 8.40
CA GLU A 267 13.15 -11.77 7.60
C GLU A 267 12.25 -12.31 6.49
N VAL A 268 10.95 -12.04 6.60
CA VAL A 268 10.01 -12.39 5.54
C VAL A 268 9.87 -11.18 4.61
N GLY A 269 10.64 -11.20 3.52
CA GLY A 269 10.54 -10.16 2.49
C GLY A 269 9.17 -10.19 1.80
N THR A 270 8.33 -9.18 2.03
CA THR A 270 7.04 -9.04 1.34
C THR A 270 7.14 -8.05 0.17
N GLY A 271 7.58 -8.53 -1.00
CA GLY A 271 7.36 -7.89 -2.32
C GLY A 271 8.11 -6.59 -2.63
N HIS A 272 8.70 -6.56 -3.83
CA HIS A 272 9.60 -5.56 -4.43
C HIS A 272 10.66 -5.03 -3.47
N ILE A 273 11.79 -5.72 -3.41
CA ILE A 273 13.06 -4.99 -3.25
C ILE A 273 13.20 -4.17 -4.52
N ASP A 274 12.68 -2.95 -4.47
CA ASP A 274 13.03 -1.93 -5.43
C ASP A 274 14.51 -1.61 -5.20
N ASN A 275 15.36 -2.42 -5.83
CA ASN A 275 16.78 -2.14 -5.91
C ASN A 275 17.01 -0.79 -6.61
N HIS A 276 16.05 -0.22 -7.33
CA HIS A 276 16.19 1.13 -7.85
C HIS A 276 16.22 2.15 -6.72
N LYS A 277 15.26 2.17 -5.78
CA LYS A 277 15.33 3.07 -4.61
C LYS A 277 16.48 2.74 -3.64
N ALA A 278 16.84 1.47 -3.48
CA ALA A 278 17.95 1.07 -2.62
C ALA A 278 19.34 1.38 -3.22
N SER A 279 19.48 1.30 -4.55
CA SER A 279 20.75 1.55 -5.26
C SER A 279 20.85 2.98 -5.82
N ASN A 280 19.72 3.62 -6.08
CA ASN A 280 19.58 4.96 -6.60
C ASN A 280 18.77 5.78 -5.59
N LYS A 281 19.49 6.46 -4.70
CA LYS A 281 18.92 7.42 -3.75
C LYS A 281 18.12 8.53 -4.45
N LYS A 282 18.25 8.68 -5.77
CA LYS A 282 17.64 9.71 -6.61
C LYS A 282 17.19 9.10 -7.95
N ILE A 283 16.07 9.55 -8.48
CA ILE A 283 15.62 9.24 -9.86
C ILE A 283 16.69 9.75 -10.84
N ALA A 284 17.04 8.93 -11.84
CA ALA A 284 18.02 9.27 -12.87
C ALA A 284 17.61 10.56 -13.62
N PRO A 285 18.54 11.42 -14.06
CA PRO A 285 18.20 12.72 -14.67
C PRO A 285 17.23 12.62 -15.86
N ASP A 286 17.38 11.60 -16.71
CA ASP A 286 16.50 11.39 -17.88
C ASP A 286 15.10 10.88 -17.48
N GLU A 287 15.03 10.00 -16.48
CA GLU A 287 13.75 9.52 -15.90
C GLU A 287 13.01 10.65 -15.18
N ARG A 288 13.75 11.52 -14.50
CA ARG A 288 13.22 12.72 -13.83
C ARG A 288 12.67 13.71 -14.86
N LYS A 289 13.39 13.94 -15.95
CA LYS A 289 12.92 14.80 -17.05
C LYS A 289 11.63 14.26 -17.66
N THR A 290 11.58 12.95 -17.90
CA THR A 290 10.39 12.26 -18.43
C THR A 290 9.20 12.39 -17.47
N PHE A 291 9.41 12.11 -16.18
CA PHE A 291 8.38 12.25 -15.15
C PHE A 291 7.86 13.69 -15.03
N LEU A 292 8.75 14.69 -15.05
CA LEU A 292 8.35 16.10 -15.03
C LEU A 292 7.53 16.47 -16.26
N THR A 293 7.94 16.00 -17.44
CA THR A 293 7.17 16.17 -18.67
C THR A 293 5.79 15.53 -18.56
N ASP A 294 5.69 14.32 -18.01
CA ASP A 294 4.42 13.60 -17.87
C ASP A 294 3.47 14.27 -16.87
N VAL A 295 3.96 14.71 -15.70
CA VAL A 295 3.14 15.43 -14.72
C VAL A 295 2.70 16.79 -15.25
N ASN A 296 3.58 17.52 -15.93
CA ASN A 296 3.21 18.80 -16.54
C ASN A 296 2.19 18.62 -17.67
N LYS A 297 2.35 17.59 -18.51
CA LYS A 297 1.37 17.24 -19.56
C LYS A 297 0.02 16.87 -18.95
N TRP A 298 0.01 16.15 -17.83
CA TRP A 298 -1.22 15.83 -17.09
C TRP A 298 -1.91 17.08 -16.52
N LEU A 299 -1.13 18.02 -15.97
CA LEU A 299 -1.65 19.32 -15.52
C LEU A 299 -2.19 20.16 -16.68
N GLU A 300 -1.50 20.20 -17.82
CA GLU A 300 -1.94 20.91 -19.02
C GLU A 300 -3.24 20.34 -19.60
N MET A 301 -3.42 19.02 -19.55
CA MET A 301 -4.68 18.34 -19.91
C MET A 301 -5.85 18.75 -19.01
N ILE A 302 -5.59 19.04 -17.73
CA ILE A 302 -6.59 19.46 -16.75
C ILE A 302 -6.90 20.96 -16.87
N VAL A 303 -5.90 21.81 -17.14
CA VAL A 303 -5.99 23.26 -16.94
C VAL A 303 -6.11 24.09 -18.24
N ILE A 304 -5.43 23.73 -19.35
CA ILE A 304 -5.20 24.70 -20.45
C ILE A 304 -5.66 24.25 -21.84
N SER A 305 -5.77 22.95 -22.14
CA SER A 305 -6.00 22.52 -23.54
C SER A 305 -7.40 22.85 -24.08
N ASP A 306 -7.51 23.59 -25.19
CA ASP A 306 -8.75 23.81 -25.96
C ASP A 306 -9.20 22.57 -26.77
N ASP A 307 -8.43 21.48 -26.75
CA ASP A 307 -8.77 20.25 -27.46
C ASP A 307 -9.66 19.33 -26.61
N CYS A 308 -10.82 18.96 -27.17
CA CYS A 308 -11.73 17.97 -26.61
C CYS A 308 -11.17 16.55 -26.80
N ASN A 309 -10.59 15.97 -25.75
CA ASN A 309 -10.31 14.53 -25.65
C ASN A 309 -11.34 13.86 -24.69
N PRO A 310 -11.98 12.74 -25.07
CA PRO A 310 -12.91 11.97 -24.22
C PRO A 310 -12.40 11.65 -22.80
N GLU A 311 -11.10 11.44 -22.63
CA GLU A 311 -10.48 11.18 -21.31
C GLU A 311 -10.58 12.41 -20.39
N LYS A 312 -10.46 13.61 -20.96
CA LYS A 312 -10.63 14.89 -20.25
C LYS A 312 -12.09 15.08 -19.86
N GLU A 313 -13.03 14.71 -20.72
CA GLU A 313 -14.47 14.84 -20.44
C GLU A 313 -14.90 13.92 -19.28
N ALA A 314 -14.39 12.69 -19.22
CA ALA A 314 -14.64 11.77 -18.10
C ALA A 314 -14.02 12.25 -16.78
N LEU A 315 -12.79 12.81 -16.84
CA LEU A 315 -12.13 13.40 -15.68
C LEU A 315 -12.88 14.64 -15.19
N ILE A 316 -13.23 15.57 -16.08
CA ILE A 316 -14.03 16.76 -15.76
C ILE A 316 -15.37 16.36 -15.17
N LYS A 317 -16.10 15.42 -15.78
CA LYS A 317 -17.37 14.90 -15.22
C LYS A 317 -17.19 14.31 -13.83
N THR A 318 -16.07 13.66 -13.56
CA THR A 318 -15.76 13.13 -12.21
C THR A 318 -15.49 14.26 -11.22
N LEU A 319 -14.66 15.24 -11.59
CA LEU A 319 -14.37 16.40 -10.74
C LEU A 319 -15.62 17.24 -10.47
N GLU A 320 -16.48 17.44 -11.47
CA GLU A 320 -17.75 18.16 -11.35
C GLU A 320 -18.77 17.38 -10.51
N ARG A 321 -18.93 16.08 -10.76
CA ARG A 321 -19.84 15.20 -10.02
C ARG A 321 -19.51 15.15 -8.52
N PHE A 322 -18.22 15.14 -8.19
CA PHE A 322 -17.76 15.09 -6.81
C PHE A 322 -17.34 16.46 -6.25
N ARG A 323 -17.54 17.55 -7.02
CA ARG A 323 -17.17 18.93 -6.68
C ARG A 323 -15.71 19.08 -6.19
N ILE A 324 -14.80 18.31 -6.77
CA ILE A 324 -13.38 18.32 -6.42
C ILE A 324 -12.75 19.59 -7.03
N PRO A 325 -12.22 20.53 -6.21
CA PRO A 325 -11.66 21.76 -6.73
C PRO A 325 -10.36 21.52 -7.52
N LEU A 326 -10.19 22.12 -8.69
CA LEU A 326 -8.96 21.92 -9.51
C LEU A 326 -7.67 22.23 -8.75
N TRP A 327 -7.70 23.26 -7.87
CA TRP A 327 -6.53 23.66 -7.08
C TRP A 327 -5.99 22.51 -6.23
N THR A 328 -6.82 21.53 -5.82
CA THR A 328 -6.36 20.39 -5.02
C THR A 328 -5.47 19.45 -5.83
N LEU A 329 -5.77 19.25 -7.11
CA LEU A 329 -4.96 18.43 -8.02
C LEU A 329 -3.65 19.14 -8.38
N GLU A 330 -3.71 20.46 -8.60
CA GLU A 330 -2.53 21.28 -8.84
C GLU A 330 -1.57 21.27 -7.63
N SER A 331 -2.10 21.46 -6.42
CA SER A 331 -1.31 21.40 -5.19
C SER A 331 -0.70 20.00 -5.01
N PHE A 332 -1.45 18.93 -5.25
CA PHE A 332 -0.94 17.55 -5.18
C PHE A 332 0.19 17.32 -6.18
N ALA A 333 0.00 17.67 -7.46
CA ALA A 333 1.04 17.51 -8.49
C ALA A 333 2.31 18.33 -8.16
N ARG A 334 2.16 19.56 -7.65
CA ARG A 334 3.29 20.39 -7.18
C ARG A 334 4.06 19.72 -6.04
N SER A 335 3.37 19.06 -5.11
CA SER A 335 4.02 18.32 -4.02
C SER A 335 4.81 17.10 -4.51
N MET A 336 4.30 16.37 -5.52
CA MET A 336 5.03 15.25 -6.16
C MET A 336 6.28 15.73 -6.90
N ILE A 337 6.18 16.86 -7.62
CA ILE A 337 7.31 17.49 -8.30
C ILE A 337 8.37 17.95 -7.29
N TYR A 338 7.94 18.48 -6.15
CA TYR A 338 8.85 18.94 -5.09
C TYR A 338 9.64 17.77 -4.47
N ASP A 339 8.97 16.68 -4.12
CA ASP A 339 9.55 15.49 -3.46
C ASP A 339 10.68 14.85 -4.27
N ILE A 340 10.54 14.83 -5.61
CA ILE A 340 11.55 14.24 -6.52
C ILE A 340 12.81 15.10 -6.61
N ASN A 341 12.71 16.38 -6.28
CA ASN A 341 13.78 17.35 -6.46
C ASN A 341 14.48 17.74 -5.15
N HIS A 342 13.92 17.42 -3.98
CA HIS A 342 14.40 17.93 -2.71
C HIS A 342 14.40 16.88 -1.60
N ASP A 343 15.56 16.71 -0.95
CA ASP A 343 15.69 15.89 0.26
C ASP A 343 15.41 16.78 1.50
N GLY A 344 14.14 17.11 1.74
CA GLY A 344 13.68 17.97 2.85
C GLY A 344 13.23 19.38 2.45
N PHE A 345 13.14 20.29 3.43
CA PHE A 345 12.61 21.64 3.22
C PHE A 345 13.66 22.73 3.53
N PRO A 346 14.07 23.53 2.54
CA PRO A 346 15.06 24.58 2.73
C PRO A 346 14.49 25.77 3.51
N SER A 347 13.16 25.91 3.53
CA SER A 347 12.45 26.94 4.28
C SER A 347 11.10 26.45 4.79
N LEU A 348 10.57 27.14 5.81
CA LEU A 348 9.21 26.92 6.27
C LEU A 348 8.16 27.15 5.17
N SER A 349 8.37 28.13 4.28
CA SER A 349 7.44 28.39 3.17
C SER A 349 7.33 27.17 2.27
N ALA A 350 8.48 26.59 1.87
CA ALA A 350 8.51 25.37 1.07
C ALA A 350 7.83 24.19 1.77
N PHE A 351 7.98 24.07 3.10
CA PHE A 351 7.25 23.07 3.89
C PHE A 351 5.73 23.29 3.88
N ILE A 352 5.27 24.54 4.03
CA ILE A 352 3.85 24.88 4.04
C ILE A 352 3.23 24.63 2.66
N ASP A 353 3.91 25.06 1.58
CA ASP A 353 3.44 24.89 0.20
C ASP A 353 3.36 23.41 -0.19
N PHE A 354 4.35 22.60 0.22
CA PHE A 354 4.32 21.15 0.09
C PHE A 354 3.17 20.52 0.89
N SER A 355 3.00 20.92 2.15
CA SER A 355 1.99 20.35 3.06
C SER A 355 0.57 20.61 2.57
N GLN A 356 0.32 21.74 1.88
CA GLN A 356 -0.96 22.01 1.23
C GLN A 356 -1.30 20.97 0.16
N GLY A 357 -0.36 20.60 -0.70
CA GLY A 357 -0.55 19.55 -1.72
C GLY A 357 -0.64 18.14 -1.16
N ALA A 358 0.22 17.83 -0.19
CA ALA A 358 0.21 16.57 0.54
C ALA A 358 -1.07 16.38 1.40
N SER A 359 -1.80 17.46 1.70
CA SER A 359 -3.04 17.38 2.48
C SER A 359 -4.25 16.85 1.69
N VAL A 360 -4.17 16.89 0.36
CA VAL A 360 -5.24 16.46 -0.56
C VAL A 360 -5.31 14.93 -0.70
N ALA A 361 -4.23 14.21 -0.35
CA ALA A 361 -4.23 12.74 -0.21
C ALA A 361 -4.05 12.38 1.28
N PRO A 362 -5.03 11.73 1.95
CA PRO A 362 -4.95 11.44 3.38
C PRO A 362 -3.74 10.58 3.78
N ALA A 363 -3.22 9.78 2.83
CA ALA A 363 -2.02 8.97 3.03
C ALA A 363 -0.75 9.80 3.18
N SER A 364 -0.62 10.97 2.53
CA SER A 364 0.60 11.79 2.61
C SER A 364 0.70 12.57 3.92
N ILE A 365 -0.41 12.94 4.57
CA ILE A 365 -0.39 13.47 5.94
C ILE A 365 0.05 12.38 6.94
N PHE A 366 -0.48 11.16 6.81
CA PHE A 366 -0.14 10.03 7.71
C PHE A 366 1.30 9.53 7.53
N VAL A 367 1.81 9.53 6.29
CA VAL A 367 3.21 9.19 5.98
C VAL A 367 4.19 10.26 6.51
N HIS A 368 3.75 11.50 6.71
CA HIS A 368 4.60 12.58 7.22
C HIS A 368 4.54 12.76 8.75
N LEU A 369 3.44 12.37 9.41
CA LEU A 369 3.31 12.48 10.87
C LEU A 369 3.92 11.30 11.65
N CYS A 370 4.12 10.14 11.02
CA CYS A 370 4.78 8.98 11.66
C CYS A 370 6.31 8.95 11.52
N GLY A 371 6.95 10.10 11.36
CA GLY A 371 8.41 10.20 11.23
C GLY A 371 8.93 11.59 11.56
N LEU A 372 8.78 12.03 12.81
CA LEU A 372 9.42 13.26 13.29
C LEU A 372 10.95 13.13 13.19
N ASN A 373 11.50 13.61 12.08
CA ASN A 373 12.90 14.01 11.96
C ASN A 373 13.09 15.18 10.97
N TYR A 374 12.03 15.92 10.63
CA TYR A 374 12.09 16.93 9.57
C TYR A 374 11.49 18.28 10.01
N PHE A 375 12.32 19.09 10.66
CA PHE A 375 12.09 20.54 10.80
C PHE A 375 12.78 21.28 9.64
N ALA A 376 12.26 22.44 9.24
CA ALA A 376 12.88 23.26 8.18
C ALA A 376 14.24 23.80 8.64
N ASP A 377 15.27 23.71 7.79
CA ASP A 377 16.66 23.98 8.18
C ASP A 377 16.93 25.44 8.56
N ASP A 378 16.21 26.37 7.94
CA ASP A 378 16.23 27.79 8.32
C ASP A 378 15.72 27.99 9.75
N PHE A 379 14.69 27.25 10.15
CA PHE A 379 14.09 27.31 11.48
C PHE A 379 14.93 26.59 12.53
N VAL A 380 15.50 25.44 12.19
CA VAL A 380 16.42 24.71 13.07
C VAL A 380 17.61 25.61 13.41
N ARG A 381 18.26 26.20 12.39
CA ARG A 381 19.40 27.11 12.59
C ARG A 381 19.02 28.40 13.31
N LYS A 382 17.89 29.02 12.96
CA LYS A 382 17.42 30.27 13.60
C LYS A 382 17.11 30.10 15.09
N ASN A 383 16.82 28.88 15.54
CA ASN A 383 16.63 28.56 16.94
C ASN A 383 17.89 28.00 17.63
N GLY A 384 19.07 28.09 16.99
CA GLY A 384 20.33 27.64 17.57
C GLY A 384 20.44 26.12 17.70
N LEU A 385 19.71 25.37 16.88
CA LEU A 385 19.69 23.91 16.89
C LEU A 385 20.46 23.35 15.69
N SER A 386 20.92 22.12 15.84
CA SER A 386 21.40 21.26 14.77
C SER A 386 20.52 20.01 14.65
N ARG A 387 20.66 19.28 13.54
CA ARG A 387 20.00 17.97 13.34
C ARG A 387 20.37 16.97 14.44
N GLN A 388 21.62 17.03 14.92
CA GLN A 388 22.06 16.18 16.04
C GLN A 388 21.30 16.52 17.32
N ASN A 389 21.12 17.81 17.63
CA ASN A 389 20.35 18.21 18.82
C ASN A 389 18.91 17.72 18.78
N LEU A 390 18.28 17.73 17.59
CA LEU A 390 16.92 17.21 17.42
C LEU A 390 16.87 15.69 17.66
N ASN A 391 17.85 14.95 17.14
CA ASN A 391 17.96 13.52 17.34
C ASN A 391 18.21 13.17 18.82
N ASP A 392 19.07 13.91 19.50
CA ASP A 392 19.38 13.68 20.91
C ASP A 392 18.15 13.91 21.81
N ILE A 393 17.38 14.98 21.55
CA ILE A 393 16.12 15.28 22.24
C ILE A 393 15.10 14.15 22.02
N ALA A 394 14.99 13.63 20.79
CA ALA A 394 14.10 12.51 20.48
C ALA A 394 14.46 11.22 21.24
N HIS A 395 15.71 11.06 21.66
CA HIS A 395 16.18 9.94 22.48
C HIS A 395 16.22 10.27 23.98
N GLY A 396 15.50 11.31 24.41
CA GLY A 396 15.32 11.66 25.83
C GLY A 396 16.35 12.63 26.40
N SER A 397 17.17 13.27 25.56
CA SER A 397 18.04 14.35 26.02
C SER A 397 17.25 15.59 26.42
N GLN A 398 17.87 16.48 27.19
CA GLN A 398 17.23 17.68 27.72
C GLN A 398 16.66 18.57 26.60
N VAL A 399 15.39 18.93 26.73
CA VAL A 399 14.70 19.86 25.85
C VAL A 399 15.29 21.26 25.99
N THR A 400 15.89 21.78 24.93
CA THR A 400 16.57 23.08 24.93
C THR A 400 15.60 24.25 24.71
N ALA A 401 15.98 25.46 25.14
CA ALA A 401 15.21 26.68 24.86
C ALA A 401 15.03 26.92 23.35
N GLY A 402 16.03 26.56 22.54
CA GLY A 402 15.94 26.59 21.08
C GLY A 402 14.83 25.68 20.55
N PHE A 403 14.73 24.46 21.05
CA PHE A 403 13.67 23.53 20.66
C PHE A 403 12.29 24.04 21.09
N ARG A 404 12.16 24.61 22.29
CA ARG A 404 10.91 25.24 22.75
C ARG A 404 10.48 26.39 21.84
N ASN A 405 11.42 27.25 21.43
CA ASN A 405 11.14 28.35 20.50
C ASN A 405 10.72 27.83 19.12
N LEU A 406 11.35 26.77 18.63
CA LEU A 406 10.98 26.08 17.40
C LEU A 406 9.53 25.56 17.47
N ILE A 407 9.20 24.81 18.52
CA ILE A 407 7.86 24.26 18.74
C ILE A 407 6.81 25.37 18.90
N ARG A 408 7.11 26.46 19.63
CA ARG A 408 6.20 27.61 19.76
C ARG A 408 5.79 28.17 18.40
N LYS A 409 6.74 28.22 17.47
CA LYS A 409 6.51 28.76 16.12
C LYS A 409 5.70 27.81 15.25
N TYR A 410 6.01 26.52 15.25
CA TYR A 410 5.20 25.51 14.56
C TYR A 410 3.79 25.39 15.13
N ARG A 411 3.65 25.44 16.46
CA ARG A 411 2.36 25.48 17.15
C ARG A 411 1.56 26.73 16.79
N GLY A 412 2.20 27.89 16.66
CA GLY A 412 1.52 29.12 16.20
C GLY A 412 0.98 29.04 14.78
N ILE A 413 1.69 28.35 13.88
CA ILE A 413 1.23 28.09 12.50
C ILE A 413 0.07 27.09 12.50
N ALA A 414 0.23 25.99 13.24
CA ALA A 414 -0.84 25.02 13.43
C ALA A 414 -2.09 25.68 14.03
N ASP A 415 -1.94 26.59 14.99
CA ASP A 415 -3.04 27.34 15.58
C ASP A 415 -3.77 28.26 14.59
N LYS A 416 -3.04 28.87 13.64
CA LYS A 416 -3.64 29.64 12.55
C LYS A 416 -4.56 28.75 11.71
N TYR A 417 -4.07 27.62 11.23
CA TYR A 417 -4.87 26.68 10.42
C TYR A 417 -5.99 26.04 11.21
N ARG A 418 -5.78 25.76 12.51
CA ARG A 418 -6.83 25.32 13.44
C ARG A 418 -7.97 26.32 13.49
N ARG A 419 -7.68 27.63 13.61
CA ARG A 419 -8.70 28.70 13.59
C ARG A 419 -9.40 28.81 12.24
N GLU A 420 -8.66 28.78 11.13
CA GLU A 420 -9.26 28.79 9.79
C GLU A 420 -10.18 27.59 9.55
N THR A 421 -9.77 26.41 10.03
CA THR A 421 -10.57 25.18 9.95
C THR A 421 -11.87 25.32 10.74
N ILE A 422 -11.82 25.89 11.95
CA ILE A 422 -13.02 26.18 12.74
C ILE A 422 -13.97 27.11 11.98
N GLU A 423 -13.46 28.17 11.36
CA GLU A 423 -14.30 29.11 10.60
C GLU A 423 -14.90 28.46 9.35
N ILE A 424 -14.14 27.62 8.65
CA ILE A 424 -14.66 26.82 7.53
C ILE A 424 -15.75 25.87 8.02
N MET A 425 -15.50 25.14 9.11
CA MET A 425 -16.46 24.21 9.71
C MET A 425 -17.76 24.92 10.11
N LYS A 426 -17.69 26.11 10.71
CA LYS A 426 -18.87 26.94 11.00
C LYS A 426 -19.62 27.36 9.74
N ARG A 427 -18.89 27.70 8.68
CA ARG A 427 -19.48 28.13 7.40
C ARG A 427 -20.18 27.01 6.66
N ILE A 428 -19.57 25.83 6.59
CA ILE A 428 -20.11 24.68 5.85
C ILE A 428 -21.08 23.85 6.69
N GLY A 429 -20.97 23.91 8.02
CA GLY A 429 -21.77 23.13 8.95
C GLY A 429 -23.27 23.20 8.67
N PRO A 430 -23.89 24.38 8.54
CA PRO A 430 -25.32 24.51 8.23
C PRO A 430 -25.75 23.90 6.88
N LEU A 431 -24.80 23.67 5.97
CA LEU A 431 -25.03 23.09 4.64
C LEU A 431 -24.86 21.56 4.63
N MET A 432 -24.45 20.96 5.75
CA MET A 432 -24.13 19.54 5.86
C MET A 432 -25.18 18.81 6.69
N GLU A 433 -25.49 17.57 6.32
CA GLU A 433 -26.36 16.72 7.14
C GLU A 433 -25.72 16.46 8.53
N PRO A 434 -26.52 16.28 9.59
CA PRO A 434 -26.02 16.11 10.96
C PRO A 434 -24.97 15.00 11.13
N SER A 435 -25.09 13.91 10.37
CA SER A 435 -24.13 12.80 10.35
C SER A 435 -22.73 13.23 9.87
N TYR A 436 -22.64 14.07 8.84
CA TYR A 436 -21.36 14.57 8.33
C TYR A 436 -20.79 15.65 9.23
N ARG A 437 -21.64 16.47 9.86
CA ARG A 437 -21.21 17.48 10.85
C ARG A 437 -20.57 16.81 12.06
N VAL A 438 -21.20 15.79 12.64
CA VAL A 438 -20.64 15.09 13.82
C VAL A 438 -19.35 14.35 13.48
N SER A 439 -19.24 13.71 12.30
CA SER A 439 -17.97 13.11 11.86
C SER A 439 -16.86 14.15 11.73
N LEU A 440 -17.16 15.31 11.15
CA LEU A 440 -16.19 16.39 10.99
C LEU A 440 -15.74 16.96 12.35
N GLU A 441 -16.68 17.13 13.30
CA GLU A 441 -16.38 17.53 14.67
C GLU A 441 -15.54 16.50 15.43
N ILE A 442 -15.83 15.20 15.28
CA ILE A 442 -15.02 14.12 15.87
C ILE A 442 -13.59 14.17 15.32
N ILE A 443 -13.42 14.24 14.00
CA ILE A 443 -12.09 14.29 13.37
C ILE A 443 -11.31 15.51 13.86
N PHE A 444 -11.96 16.67 13.90
CA PHE A 444 -11.32 17.89 14.37
C PHE A 444 -11.01 17.85 15.87
N SER A 445 -11.91 17.29 16.69
CA SER A 445 -11.73 17.10 18.13
C SER A 445 -10.55 16.17 18.45
N LEU A 446 -10.35 15.11 17.66
CA LEU A 446 -9.19 14.22 17.76
C LEU A 446 -7.89 14.93 17.34
N TYR A 447 -7.93 15.78 16.31
CA TYR A 447 -6.82 16.66 15.98
C TYR A 447 -6.48 17.62 17.14
N LEU A 448 -7.51 18.19 17.79
CA LEU A 448 -7.34 19.07 18.94
C LEU A 448 -6.66 18.36 20.12
N MET A 449 -6.92 17.06 20.35
CA MET A 449 -6.24 16.31 21.42
C MET A 449 -4.71 16.32 21.24
N ALA A 450 -4.22 16.10 20.02
CA ALA A 450 -2.79 16.13 19.75
C ALA A 450 -2.24 17.56 19.85
N PHE A 451 -3.00 18.54 19.37
CA PHE A 451 -2.61 19.95 19.42
C PHE A 451 -2.54 20.52 20.87
N GLU A 452 -3.48 20.16 21.73
CA GLU A 452 -3.58 20.60 23.12
C GLU A 452 -2.46 20.04 24.00
N ARG A 453 -1.95 18.85 23.67
CA ARG A 453 -0.82 18.21 24.37
C ARG A 453 0.53 18.82 24.05
N ILE A 454 0.63 19.61 22.98
CA ILE A 454 1.86 20.34 22.67
C ILE A 454 1.94 21.53 23.64
N ASP A 455 2.71 21.37 24.72
CA ASP A 455 3.10 22.44 25.64
C ASP A 455 4.52 22.93 25.30
N PRO A 456 4.68 24.07 24.60
CA PRO A 456 5.98 24.64 24.28
C PRO A 456 6.82 24.97 25.52
N GLU A 457 6.18 25.30 26.64
CA GLU A 457 6.85 25.87 27.82
C GLU A 457 7.34 24.78 28.77
N ASN A 458 6.47 23.82 29.11
CA ASN A 458 6.80 22.80 30.13
C ASN A 458 6.85 21.37 29.56
N GLY A 459 6.46 21.15 28.31
CA GLY A 459 6.39 19.82 27.73
C GLY A 459 7.76 19.13 27.67
N SER A 460 7.75 17.81 27.86
CA SER A 460 8.92 16.93 27.69
C SER A 460 9.03 16.38 26.26
N PHE A 461 7.96 16.55 25.46
CA PHE A 461 7.85 16.13 24.06
C PHE A 461 8.11 14.64 23.83
N THR A 462 7.89 13.82 24.84
CA THR A 462 8.00 12.37 24.71
C THR A 462 6.82 11.81 23.93
N SER A 463 7.02 10.66 23.28
CA SER A 463 5.95 9.95 22.58
C SER A 463 4.77 9.63 23.51
N ALA A 464 5.02 9.35 24.79
CA ALA A 464 3.96 9.07 25.75
C ALA A 464 3.14 10.32 26.13
N GLU A 465 3.78 11.49 26.18
CA GLU A 465 3.10 12.77 26.45
C GLU A 465 2.27 13.22 25.26
N LEU A 466 2.85 13.18 24.06
CA LEU A 466 2.25 13.75 22.85
C LEU A 466 1.14 12.87 22.26
N ASN A 467 1.17 11.56 22.50
CA ASN A 467 0.17 10.64 21.96
C ASN A 467 -0.93 10.36 23.00
N PRO A 468 -2.21 10.63 22.68
CA PRO A 468 -3.31 10.22 23.53
C PRO A 468 -3.39 8.69 23.60
N SER A 469 -3.74 8.17 24.77
CA SER A 469 -4.06 6.76 24.94
C SER A 469 -5.36 6.40 24.22
N THR A 470 -5.57 5.11 24.00
CA THR A 470 -6.81 4.58 23.44
C THR A 470 -8.02 4.94 24.32
N ALA A 471 -7.85 5.01 25.64
CA ALA A 471 -8.93 5.39 26.56
C ALA A 471 -9.31 6.87 26.37
N GLU A 472 -8.33 7.78 26.42
CA GLU A 472 -8.56 9.22 26.24
C GLU A 472 -9.15 9.54 24.86
N THR A 473 -8.72 8.80 23.83
CA THR A 473 -9.28 8.93 22.47
C THR A 473 -10.76 8.55 22.43
N LYS A 474 -11.12 7.45 23.09
CA LYS A 474 -12.53 7.01 23.20
C LYS A 474 -13.37 8.01 23.98
N ASP A 475 -12.86 8.50 25.10
CA ASP A 475 -13.54 9.47 25.94
C ASP A 475 -13.78 10.79 25.19
N ARG A 476 -12.79 11.28 24.43
CA ARG A 476 -12.95 12.48 23.59
C ARG A 476 -14.01 12.31 22.50
N VAL A 477 -14.03 11.15 21.84
CA VAL A 477 -15.04 10.86 20.81
C VAL A 477 -16.43 10.83 21.43
N LEU A 478 -16.58 10.16 22.57
CA LEU A 478 -17.84 10.09 23.31
C LEU A 478 -18.30 11.48 23.77
N GLU A 479 -17.42 12.29 24.33
CA GLU A 479 -17.70 13.67 24.73
C GLU A 479 -18.14 14.53 23.54
N THR A 480 -17.43 14.41 22.41
CA THR A 480 -17.77 15.16 21.18
C THR A 480 -19.16 14.77 20.67
N ILE A 481 -19.51 13.49 20.70
CA ILE A 481 -20.84 13.00 20.30
C ILE A 481 -21.92 13.47 21.28
N MET A 482 -21.66 13.39 22.59
CA MET A 482 -22.64 13.77 23.63
C MET A 482 -22.92 15.28 23.64
N ASN A 483 -21.91 16.09 23.31
CA ASN A 483 -22.03 17.55 23.24
C ASN A 483 -22.49 18.05 21.86
N PHE A 484 -22.63 17.15 20.88
CA PHE A 484 -23.11 17.50 19.55
C PHE A 484 -24.60 17.86 19.61
N SER A 485 -24.91 19.10 19.24
CA SER A 485 -26.29 19.59 19.13
C SER A 485 -26.69 19.70 17.66
N ILE A 486 -27.90 19.23 17.36
CA ILE A 486 -28.44 19.16 15.99
C ILE A 486 -28.75 20.55 15.46
#